data_AF-A0A351EM20-F1
#
_entry.id   AF-A0A351EM20-F1
#
_cell.length_a   1.000
_cell.length_b   1.000
_cell.length_c   1.000
_cell.angle_alpha   90.00
_cell.angle_beta   90.00
_cell.angle_gamma   90.00
#
_symmetry.space_group_name_H-M   'P 1'
#
loop_
_entity.id
_entity.type
_entity.pdbx_description
1 polymer ?
#
loop_
_entity_poly.entity_id
_entity_poly.type
_entity_poly.pdbx_seq_one_letter_code
_entity_poly.pdbx_strand_id
1 'polypeptide(L)'
;MVQNGFPQNVAIAGVYEHPSRFSPNKTEFQIMAESAKGALDDAGLTRNDVDGLFGASMSMGLMGIVDLAEYLDLYPDYLDGTN
;
A
#
# COMPACT_ATOMS: atom_id res chain seq x y z
N MET A 1 -0.44 34.48 -16.16
CA MET A 1 -1.19 33.47 -15.39
C MET A 1 -0.32 32.24 -15.28
N VAL A 2 0.46 32.13 -14.20
CA VAL A 2 1.31 30.95 -13.98
C VAL A 2 0.38 29.82 -13.58
N GLN A 3 0.26 28.79 -14.42
CA GLN A 3 -0.34 27.52 -13.98
C GLN A 3 0.57 26.99 -12.87
N ASN A 4 0.08 26.97 -11.63
CA ASN A 4 0.75 26.23 -10.57
C ASN A 4 0.80 24.77 -11.03
N GLY A 5 1.98 24.28 -11.40
CA GLY A 5 2.19 22.96 -12.00
C GLY A 5 2.00 21.77 -11.04
N PHE A 6 1.39 21.99 -9.88
CA PHE A 6 1.04 20.92 -8.95
C PHE A 6 -0.35 20.38 -9.30
N PRO A 7 -0.51 19.05 -9.43
CA PRO A 7 -1.81 18.45 -9.72
C PRO A 7 -2.79 18.79 -8.60
N GLN A 8 -3.89 19.46 -8.94
CA GLN A 8 -4.93 19.83 -7.96
C GLN A 8 -5.91 18.69 -7.65
N ASN A 9 -5.76 17.54 -8.33
CA ASN A 9 -6.69 16.41 -8.24
C ASN A 9 -6.05 15.16 -7.60
N VAL A 10 -4.88 15.31 -6.97
CA VAL A 10 -4.17 14.21 -6.29
C VAL A 10 -4.00 14.60 -4.83
N ALA A 11 -4.38 13.70 -3.94
CA ALA A 11 -4.28 13.90 -2.50
C ALA A 11 -3.85 12.60 -1.82
N ILE A 12 -3.23 12.75 -0.64
CA ILE A 12 -3.05 11.63 0.29
C ILE A 12 -4.36 11.53 1.08
N ALA A 13 -5.14 10.48 0.81
CA ALA A 13 -6.46 10.30 1.42
C ALA A 13 -6.39 9.68 2.83
N GLY A 14 -5.36 8.86 3.10
CA GLY A 14 -5.15 8.24 4.41
C GLY A 14 -3.73 7.75 4.59
N VAL A 15 -3.28 7.66 5.84
CA VAL A 15 -1.94 7.21 6.21
C VAL A 15 -1.98 6.33 7.45
N TYR A 16 -1.09 5.33 7.49
CA TYR A 16 -0.91 4.54 8.69
C TYR A 16 0.52 4.00 8.77
N GLU A 17 1.08 4.05 9.97
CA GLU A 17 2.36 3.42 10.30
C GLU A 17 2.12 2.30 11.31
N HIS A 18 2.70 1.13 11.05
CA HIS A 18 2.64 0.03 12.00
C HIS A 18 3.23 0.44 13.37
N PRO A 19 2.51 0.21 14.48
CA PRO A 19 2.88 0.77 15.79
C PRO A 19 4.13 0.11 16.39
N SER A 20 4.38 -1.15 16.06
CA SER A 20 5.56 -1.87 16.55
C SER A 20 6.80 -1.54 15.72
N ARG A 21 7.91 -1.26 16.41
CA ARG A 21 9.24 -1.06 15.83
C ARG A 21 10.06 -2.35 15.74
N PHE A 22 9.65 -3.41 16.45
CA PHE A 22 10.28 -4.72 16.42
C PHE A 22 9.23 -5.81 16.58
N SER A 23 8.99 -6.58 15.52
CA SER A 23 7.93 -7.58 15.46
C SER A 23 8.49 -8.92 14.98
N PRO A 24 9.19 -9.68 15.83
CA PRO A 24 9.79 -10.96 15.42
C PRO A 24 8.75 -12.05 15.11
N ASN A 25 7.52 -11.86 15.56
CA ASN A 25 6.42 -12.81 15.40
C ASN A 25 5.46 -12.41 14.26
N LYS A 26 5.80 -11.40 13.45
CA LYS A 26 5.03 -10.99 12.29
C LYS A 26 5.88 -11.06 11.03
N THR A 27 5.28 -11.52 9.94
CA THR A 27 5.91 -11.46 8.62
C THR A 27 5.82 -10.03 8.07
N GLU A 28 6.67 -9.72 7.08
CA GLU A 28 6.59 -8.46 6.34
C GLU A 28 5.20 -8.25 5.72
N PHE A 29 4.60 -9.31 5.15
CA PHE A 29 3.24 -9.31 4.60
C PHE A 29 2.17 -8.93 5.63
N GLN A 30 2.26 -9.46 6.86
CA GLN A 30 1.32 -9.10 7.92
C GLN A 30 1.42 -7.63 8.29
N ILE A 31 2.65 -7.10 8.39
CA ILE A 31 2.89 -5.70 8.70
C ILE A 31 2.37 -4.80 7.58
N MET A 32 2.63 -5.14 6.32
CA MET A 32 2.11 -4.43 5.16
C MET A 32 0.58 -4.47 5.10
N ALA A 33 -0.05 -5.60 5.41
CA ALA A 33 -1.51 -5.73 5.42
C ALA A 33 -2.18 -4.94 6.53
N GLU A 34 -1.64 -4.99 7.75
CA GLU A 34 -2.11 -4.15 8.85
C GLU A 34 -1.95 -2.67 8.50
N SER A 35 -0.86 -2.32 7.79
CA SER A 35 -0.61 -0.93 7.40
C SER A 35 -1.51 -0.44 6.29
N ALA A 36 -1.69 -1.24 5.23
CA ALA A 36 -2.58 -0.93 4.12
C ALA A 36 -4.04 -0.81 4.61
N LYS A 37 -4.48 -1.72 5.48
CA LYS A 37 -5.79 -1.64 6.10
C LYS A 37 -5.97 -0.36 6.92
N GLY A 38 -5.00 -0.02 7.77
CA GLY A 38 -5.07 1.20 8.58
C GLY A 38 -5.14 2.48 7.72
N ALA A 39 -4.42 2.52 6.61
CA ALA A 39 -4.45 3.66 5.68
C ALA A 39 -5.80 3.77 4.95
N LEU A 40 -6.41 2.65 4.58
CA LEU A 40 -7.76 2.63 3.99
C LEU A 40 -8.83 3.06 5.01
N ASP A 41 -8.73 2.58 6.24
CA ASP A 41 -9.63 2.95 7.33
C ASP A 41 -9.55 4.46 7.63
N ASP A 42 -8.35 5.05 7.65
CA ASP A 42 -8.13 6.51 7.80
C ASP A 42 -8.73 7.32 6.63
N ALA A 43 -8.65 6.78 5.42
CA ALA A 43 -9.26 7.37 4.22
C ALA A 43 -10.78 7.19 4.14
N GLY A 44 -11.38 6.32 4.97
CA GLY A 44 -12.78 5.91 4.82
C GLY A 44 -13.04 5.11 3.53
N LEU A 45 -12.03 4.44 2.99
CA LEU A 45 -12.08 3.64 1.77
C LEU A 45 -12.05 2.16 2.09
N THR A 46 -12.35 1.35 1.10
CA THR A 46 -12.23 -0.11 1.15
C THR A 46 -11.25 -0.60 0.10
N ARG A 47 -10.81 -1.85 0.23
CA ARG A 47 -9.98 -2.52 -0.77
C ARG A 47 -10.61 -2.55 -2.18
N ASN A 48 -11.94 -2.46 -2.29
CA ASN A 48 -12.63 -2.43 -3.58
C ASN A 48 -12.43 -1.09 -4.32
N ASP A 49 -11.99 -0.06 -3.60
CA ASP A 49 -11.70 1.27 -4.15
C ASP A 49 -10.25 1.40 -4.65
N VAL A 50 -9.47 0.31 -4.56
CA VAL A 50 -8.04 0.28 -4.92
C VAL A 50 -7.87 -0.41 -6.27
N ASP A 51 -7.40 0.35 -7.27
CA ASP A 51 -7.08 -0.10 -8.63
C ASP A 51 -5.57 -0.23 -8.89
N GLY A 52 -4.74 0.13 -7.91
CA GLY A 52 -3.29 0.10 -8.02
C GLY A 52 -2.60 -0.26 -6.71
N LEU A 53 -1.57 -1.11 -6.78
CA LEU A 53 -0.74 -1.45 -5.62
C LEU A 53 0.74 -1.27 -5.96
N PHE A 54 1.40 -0.44 -5.16
CA PHE A 54 2.80 -0.07 -5.32
C PHE A 54 3.51 -0.33 -4.00
N GLY A 55 4.64 -1.04 -4.04
CA GLY A 55 5.30 -1.47 -2.82
C GLY A 55 6.80 -1.63 -2.96
N ALA A 56 7.51 -1.41 -1.87
CA ALA A 56 8.93 -1.71 -1.77
C ALA A 56 9.12 -2.71 -0.64
N SER A 57 9.94 -3.72 -0.88
CA SER A 57 10.29 -4.72 0.11
C SER A 57 11.72 -5.15 -0.11
N MET A 58 12.39 -5.60 0.96
CA MET A 58 13.73 -6.18 0.88
C MET A 58 13.72 -7.70 1.12
N SER A 59 12.56 -8.30 1.37
CA SER A 59 12.45 -9.73 1.74
C SER A 59 11.55 -10.55 0.81
N MET A 60 10.70 -9.91 0.03
CA MET A 60 9.84 -10.57 -0.95
C MET A 60 10.65 -11.08 -2.15
N GLY A 61 10.21 -12.23 -2.70
CA GLY A 61 10.83 -12.85 -3.87
C GLY A 61 10.50 -12.13 -5.18
N LEU A 62 10.90 -12.71 -6.33
CA LEU A 62 10.79 -12.10 -7.66
C LEU A 62 9.43 -11.48 -7.97
N MET A 63 8.33 -12.10 -7.52
CA MET A 63 6.95 -11.65 -7.75
C MET A 63 6.30 -11.05 -6.50
N GLY A 64 7.11 -10.44 -5.63
CA GLY A 64 6.68 -9.95 -4.33
C GLY A 64 5.38 -9.14 -4.38
N ILE A 65 5.33 -8.08 -5.19
CA ILE A 65 4.14 -7.22 -5.25
C ILE A 65 2.86 -7.96 -5.65
N VAL A 66 2.97 -9.01 -6.48
CA VAL A 66 1.84 -9.87 -6.89
C VAL A 66 1.38 -10.72 -5.72
N ASP A 67 2.32 -11.33 -4.98
CA ASP A 67 2.00 -12.10 -3.77
C ASP A 67 1.32 -11.21 -2.71
N LEU A 68 1.71 -9.93 -2.62
CA LEU A 68 1.09 -8.99 -1.69
C LEU A 68 -0.33 -8.63 -2.13
N ALA A 69 -0.56 -8.42 -3.42
CA ALA A 69 -1.91 -8.17 -3.94
C ALA A 69 -2.85 -9.32 -3.57
N GLU A 70 -2.42 -10.57 -3.76
CA GLU A 70 -3.17 -11.75 -3.34
C GLU A 70 -3.38 -11.78 -1.82
N TYR A 71 -2.34 -11.51 -1.03
CA TYR A 71 -2.44 -11.49 0.43
C TYR A 71 -3.41 -10.43 0.98
N LEU A 72 -3.51 -9.29 0.30
CA LEU A 72 -4.43 -8.21 0.63
C LEU A 72 -5.84 -8.42 0.06
N ASP A 73 -6.03 -9.47 -0.75
CA ASP A 73 -7.26 -9.74 -1.49
C ASP A 73 -7.64 -8.51 -2.33
N LEU A 74 -6.66 -8.02 -3.10
CA LEU A 74 -6.74 -6.90 -4.03
C LEU A 74 -6.68 -7.38 -5.47
N TYR A 75 -7.43 -6.72 -6.35
CA TYR A 75 -7.45 -6.99 -7.79
C TYR A 75 -7.12 -5.73 -8.61
N PRO A 76 -5.90 -5.19 -8.49
CA PRO A 76 -5.53 -3.93 -9.12
C PRO A 76 -5.23 -4.09 -10.62
N ASP A 77 -5.49 -3.04 -11.39
CA ASP A 77 -5.10 -2.91 -12.80
C ASP A 77 -3.60 -2.61 -12.95
N TYR A 78 -3.00 -2.01 -11.92
CA TYR A 78 -1.59 -1.60 -11.91
C TYR A 78 -0.83 -2.16 -10.70
N LEU A 79 0.29 -2.82 -10.98
CA LEU A 79 1.21 -3.37 -9.98
C LEU A 79 2.63 -2.95 -10.32
N ASP A 80 3.36 -2.44 -9.33
CA ASP A 80 4.80 -2.20 -9.46
C ASP A 80 5.50 -2.33 -8.10
N GLY A 81 6.71 -2.87 -8.10
CA GLY A 81 7.48 -3.06 -6.89
C GLY A 81 8.97 -3.17 -7.13
N THR A 82 9.75 -2.76 -6.12
CA THR A 82 11.21 -2.62 -6.23
C THR A 82 11.98 -3.62 -5.37
N ASN A 83 11.52 -4.87 -5.34
CA ASN A 83 12.12 -5.97 -4.56
C ASN A 83 13.44 -6.51 -5.14
#